data_AF-A0A1F4VRW2-F1
#
_entry.id   AF-A0A1F4VRW2-F1
#
_cell.length_a   1.000
_cell.length_b   1.000
_cell.length_c   1.000
_cell.angle_alpha   90.00
_cell.angle_beta   90.00
_cell.angle_gamma   90.00
#
_symmetry.space_group_name_H-M   'P 1'
#
loop_
_entity.id
_entity.type
_entity.pdbx_description
1 polymer ?
#
loop_
_entity_poly.entity_id
_entity_poly.type
_entity_poly.pdbx_seq_one_letter_code
_entity_poly.pdbx_strand_id
1 'polypeptide(L)'
;MIFIFHGEDQPALRESLLNFKRKYPSASFWEDPPVELTPRLGALSFFGSRDQRHLVVWENPPLKELTKSRLEEWGKGAQDLALVFSQKLPPAELEKFSGTKVFSFAPQVPKNVFPFLDALVARNRRNALLYAHRLLREGNDLDFLFKMIVWQLRSLARVKSGAVRGLNPYVVKKLQKYAGAWDMEKLRQSLSDILEEDRRRKQGKKRPLDLLINRLTTH
;
A
#
# COMPACT_ATOMS: atom_id res chain seq x y z
N MET A 1 25.68 9.40 -0.35
CA MET A 1 24.28 9.94 -0.28
C MET A 1 23.32 8.80 0.00
N ILE A 2 22.25 9.05 0.74
CA ILE A 2 21.29 8.00 1.15
C ILE A 2 19.95 8.18 0.43
N PHE A 3 19.42 7.07 -0.06
CA PHE A 3 18.14 6.95 -0.73
C PHE A 3 17.27 5.92 0.01
N ILE A 4 15.96 6.20 0.10
CA ILE A 4 15.02 5.33 0.79
C ILE A 4 13.90 4.98 -0.16
N PHE A 5 13.69 3.69 -0.37
CA PHE A 5 12.58 3.14 -1.13
C PHE A 5 11.68 2.42 -0.15
N HIS A 6 10.42 2.83 -0.01
CA HIS A 6 9.50 2.17 0.90
C HIS A 6 8.09 2.12 0.33
N GLY A 7 7.38 1.02 0.56
CA GLY A 7 6.02 0.88 0.06
C GLY A 7 5.54 -0.54 -0.04
N GLU A 8 4.23 -0.68 -0.21
CA GLU A 8 3.56 -1.97 -0.34
C GLU A 8 3.39 -2.36 -1.82
N ASP A 9 3.49 -1.41 -2.75
CA ASP A 9 3.51 -1.68 -4.20
C ASP A 9 4.89 -2.21 -4.62
N GLN A 10 5.11 -3.51 -4.36
CA GLN A 10 6.36 -4.20 -4.65
C GLN A 10 6.75 -4.14 -6.14
N PRO A 11 5.84 -4.37 -7.11
CA PRO A 11 6.19 -4.24 -8.52
C PRO A 11 6.75 -2.86 -8.88
N ALA A 12 6.04 -1.78 -8.51
CA ALA A 12 6.48 -0.42 -8.83
C ALA A 12 7.78 -0.04 -8.09
N LEU A 13 7.93 -0.48 -6.84
CA LEU A 13 9.15 -0.27 -6.06
C LEU A 13 10.34 -0.94 -6.75
N ARG A 14 10.19 -2.20 -7.16
CA ARG A 14 11.26 -3.00 -7.78
C ARG A 14 11.66 -2.43 -9.13
N GLU A 15 10.70 -2.03 -9.95
CA GLU A 15 10.97 -1.36 -11.23
C GLU A 15 11.73 -0.05 -11.03
N SER A 16 11.31 0.78 -10.08
CA SER A 16 11.99 2.03 -9.76
C SER A 16 13.41 1.81 -9.26
N LEU A 17 13.62 0.81 -8.38
CA LEU A 17 14.95 0.43 -7.90
C LEU A 17 15.85 -0.06 -9.04
N LEU A 18 15.33 -0.87 -9.98
CA LEU A 18 16.09 -1.33 -11.14
C LEU A 18 16.49 -0.18 -12.06
N ASN A 19 15.56 0.73 -12.36
CA ASN A 19 15.83 1.94 -13.14
C ASN A 19 16.84 2.86 -12.43
N PHE A 20 16.79 2.92 -11.09
CA PHE A 20 17.74 3.67 -10.30
C PHE A 20 19.14 3.06 -10.33
N LYS A 21 19.25 1.72 -10.21
CA LYS A 21 20.53 0.99 -10.31
C LYS A 21 21.25 1.25 -11.63
N ARG A 22 20.52 1.37 -12.75
CA ARG A 22 21.10 1.65 -14.08
C ARG A 22 21.84 2.99 -14.16
N LYS A 23 21.63 3.90 -13.21
CA LYS A 23 22.35 5.20 -13.15
C LYS A 23 23.75 5.06 -12.56
N TYR A 24 24.08 3.91 -11.99
CA TYR A 24 25.37 3.65 -11.35
C TYR A 24 26.17 2.66 -12.19
N PRO A 25 27.51 2.82 -12.24
CA PRO A 25 28.39 1.89 -12.95
C PRO A 25 28.42 0.50 -12.30
N SER A 26 28.22 0.42 -10.98
CA SER A 26 28.10 -0.83 -10.24
C SER A 26 27.11 -0.70 -9.07
N ALA A 27 26.40 -1.80 -8.78
CA ALA A 27 25.46 -1.90 -7.67
C ALA A 27 25.57 -3.28 -6.98
N SER A 28 25.61 -3.31 -5.65
CA SER A 28 25.79 -4.52 -4.85
C SER A 28 24.73 -4.59 -3.77
N PHE A 29 24.24 -5.78 -3.48
CA PHE A 29 23.38 -6.01 -2.33
C PHE A 29 24.21 -6.19 -1.08
N TRP A 30 23.72 -5.64 0.03
CA TRP A 30 24.30 -5.78 1.34
C TRP A 30 23.54 -6.86 2.10
N GLU A 31 24.25 -7.92 2.47
CA GLU A 31 23.72 -9.07 3.21
C GLU A 31 24.42 -9.26 4.57
N ASP A 32 25.53 -8.56 4.79
CA ASP A 32 26.38 -8.68 5.97
C ASP A 32 25.83 -7.87 7.18
N PRO A 33 26.36 -8.09 8.40
CA PRO A 33 25.92 -7.37 9.59
C PRO A 33 26.11 -5.84 9.48
N PRO A 34 25.27 -5.04 10.16
CA PRO A 34 25.31 -3.57 10.09
C PRO A 34 26.67 -2.95 10.45
N VAL A 35 27.46 -3.61 11.29
CA VAL A 35 28.77 -3.13 11.76
C VAL A 35 29.78 -3.03 10.62
N GLU A 36 29.67 -3.89 9.61
CA GLU A 36 30.59 -3.94 8.47
C GLU A 36 30.19 -2.96 7.36
N LEU A 37 29.03 -2.30 7.48
CA LEU A 37 28.52 -1.39 6.47
C LEU A 37 29.32 -0.08 6.44
N THR A 38 29.74 0.45 7.60
CA THR A 38 30.56 1.67 7.68
C THR A 38 31.88 1.53 6.92
N PRO A 39 32.74 0.51 7.16
CA PRO A 39 33.96 0.35 6.39
C PRO A 39 33.69 0.09 4.90
N ARG A 40 32.59 -0.59 4.55
CA ARG A 40 32.20 -0.79 3.15
C ARG A 40 31.87 0.52 2.44
N LEU A 41 31.08 1.39 3.07
CA LEU A 41 30.69 2.69 2.50
C LEU A 41 31.86 3.69 2.45
N GLY A 42 32.83 3.52 3.34
CA GLY A 42 34.09 4.27 3.35
C GLY A 42 35.12 3.76 2.33
N ALA A 43 35.01 2.51 1.87
CA ALA A 43 35.94 1.95 0.90
C ALA A 43 35.82 2.66 -0.46
N LEU A 44 36.94 3.23 -0.91
CA LEU A 44 37.06 3.75 -2.26
C LEU A 44 36.97 2.60 -3.26
N SER A 45 36.27 2.81 -4.37
CA SER A 45 36.25 1.84 -5.46
C SER A 45 37.65 1.76 -6.07
N PHE A 46 38.40 0.70 -5.73
CA PHE A 46 39.79 0.52 -6.15
C PHE A 46 40.00 0.44 -7.67
N PHE A 47 38.93 0.28 -8.45
CA PHE A 47 38.97 0.10 -9.91
C PHE A 47 38.16 1.15 -10.70
N GLY A 48 37.67 2.21 -10.04
CA GLY A 48 36.86 3.27 -10.66
C GLY A 48 37.55 4.63 -10.62
N SER A 49 37.31 5.45 -11.65
CA SER A 49 37.64 6.87 -11.63
C SER A 49 37.08 7.53 -10.35
N ARG A 50 37.77 8.52 -9.76
CA ARG A 50 37.39 9.22 -8.50
C ARG A 50 35.93 9.73 -8.43
N ASP A 51 35.23 9.79 -9.55
CA ASP A 51 33.85 10.28 -9.69
C ASP A 51 32.78 9.17 -9.81
N GLN A 52 33.18 7.89 -9.85
CA GLN A 52 32.26 6.76 -10.03
C GLN A 52 31.84 6.17 -8.69
N ARG A 53 30.82 6.77 -8.08
CA ARG A 53 30.22 6.23 -6.85
C ARG A 53 29.55 4.89 -7.12
N HIS A 54 29.74 3.94 -6.20
CA HIS A 54 29.07 2.65 -6.20
C HIS A 54 27.76 2.76 -5.41
N LEU A 55 26.70 2.08 -5.87
CA LEU A 55 25.46 1.94 -5.08
C LEU A 55 25.48 0.66 -4.23
N VAL A 56 25.33 0.80 -2.92
CA VAL A 56 25.08 -0.31 -1.99
C VAL A 56 23.58 -0.35 -1.69
N VAL A 57 22.96 -1.52 -1.85
CA VAL A 57 21.52 -1.71 -1.61
C VAL A 57 21.31 -2.61 -0.42
N TRP A 58 20.60 -2.14 0.59
CA TRP A 58 20.27 -2.93 1.77
C TRP A 58 18.76 -3.14 1.87
N GLU A 59 18.32 -4.40 1.79
CA GLU A 59 16.91 -4.76 1.87
C GLU A 59 16.46 -5.05 3.30
N ASN A 60 15.32 -4.48 3.66
CA ASN A 60 14.64 -4.58 4.95
C ASN A 60 15.60 -4.47 6.16
N PRO A 61 16.45 -3.43 6.23
CA PRO A 61 17.32 -3.21 7.37
C PRO A 61 16.50 -3.06 8.67
N PRO A 62 17.03 -3.52 9.82
CA PRO A 62 16.36 -3.34 11.09
C PRO A 62 16.31 -1.85 11.45
N LEU A 63 15.11 -1.31 11.68
CA LEU A 63 14.92 0.13 11.99
C LEU A 63 15.70 0.58 13.24
N LYS A 64 15.97 -0.32 14.18
CA LYS A 64 16.75 -0.04 15.39
C LYS A 64 18.20 0.35 15.08
N GLU A 65 18.74 -0.15 13.97
CA GLU A 65 20.12 0.10 13.55
C GLU A 65 20.27 1.43 12.78
N LEU A 66 19.15 2.02 12.35
CA LEU A 66 19.07 3.24 11.54
C LEU A 66 18.89 4.49 12.41
N THR A 67 19.89 4.75 13.25
CA THR A 67 19.94 5.98 14.04
C THR A 67 20.38 7.17 13.18
N LYS A 68 19.93 8.37 13.53
CA LYS A 68 20.28 9.61 12.81
C LYS A 68 21.78 9.80 12.67
N SER A 69 22.54 9.54 13.74
CA SER A 69 24.00 9.65 13.76
C SER A 69 24.68 8.71 12.75
N ARG A 70 24.24 7.46 12.65
CA ARG A 70 24.78 6.50 11.67
C ARG A 70 24.41 6.87 10.23
N LEU A 71 23.20 7.35 10.00
CA LEU A 71 22.78 7.81 8.68
C LEU A 71 23.59 9.04 8.22
N GLU A 72 23.90 9.96 9.13
CA GLU A 72 24.78 11.10 8.84
C GLU A 72 26.22 10.65 8.54
N GLU A 73 26.73 9.66 9.26
CA GLU A 73 28.04 9.05 9.02
C GLU A 73 28.10 8.36 7.65
N TRP A 74 27.15 7.48 7.35
CA TRP A 74 27.04 6.77 6.08
C TRP A 74 26.77 7.71 4.90
N GLY A 75 26.07 8.81 5.14
CA GLY A 75 25.81 9.85 4.13
C GLY A 75 27.08 10.54 3.63
N LYS A 76 28.13 10.60 4.46
CA LYS A 76 29.44 11.17 4.16
C LYS A 76 30.41 10.18 3.48
N GLY A 77 30.03 8.91 3.39
CA GLY A 77 30.83 7.86 2.75
C GLY A 77 31.11 8.13 1.27
N ALA A 78 32.10 7.42 0.73
CA ALA A 78 32.48 7.51 -0.68
C ALA A 78 31.46 6.84 -1.62
N GLN A 79 30.57 6.00 -1.07
CA GLN A 79 29.54 5.27 -1.80
C GLN A 79 28.14 5.79 -1.49
N ASP A 80 27.19 5.49 -2.37
CA ASP A 80 25.78 5.82 -2.19
C ASP A 80 25.04 4.59 -1.63
N LEU A 81 24.07 4.83 -0.74
CA LEU A 81 23.33 3.78 -0.02
C LEU A 81 21.84 3.88 -0.36
N ALA A 82 21.24 2.78 -0.81
CA ALA A 82 19.79 2.64 -0.97
C ALA A 82 19.24 1.67 0.08
N LEU A 83 18.37 2.18 0.96
CA LEU A 83 17.62 1.39 1.92
C LEU A 83 16.26 1.04 1.33
N VAL A 84 15.91 -0.24 1.29
CA VAL A 84 14.69 -0.73 0.65
C VAL A 84 13.79 -1.39 1.69
N PHE A 85 12.54 -0.94 1.82
CA PHE A 85 11.57 -1.49 2.74
C PHE A 85 10.35 -2.03 1.99
N SER A 86 9.98 -3.27 2.27
CA SER A 86 8.79 -3.92 1.69
C SER A 86 7.46 -3.41 2.26
N GLN A 87 7.52 -2.43 3.16
CA GLN A 87 6.38 -1.86 3.87
C GLN A 87 6.45 -0.34 3.87
N LYS A 88 5.28 0.30 4.08
CA LYS A 88 5.23 1.75 4.24
C LYS A 88 5.81 2.13 5.60
N LEU A 89 6.88 2.94 5.61
CA LEU A 89 7.41 3.53 6.83
C LEU A 89 6.44 4.56 7.42
N PRO A 90 6.22 4.54 8.76
CA PRO A 90 5.41 5.54 9.44
C PRO A 90 6.13 6.90 9.48
N PRO A 91 5.39 8.02 9.59
CA PRO A 91 5.98 9.37 9.60
C PRO A 91 7.08 9.58 10.66
N ALA A 92 6.92 9.01 11.85
CA ALA A 92 7.92 9.10 12.93
C ALA A 92 9.28 8.47 12.57
N GLU A 93 9.28 7.42 11.73
CA GLU A 93 10.53 6.84 11.22
C GLU A 93 11.11 7.72 10.10
N LEU A 94 10.24 8.31 9.26
CA LEU A 94 10.65 9.24 8.19
C LEU A 94 11.40 10.47 8.71
N GLU A 95 11.08 10.96 9.91
CA GLU A 95 11.77 12.08 10.56
C GLU A 95 13.27 11.81 10.81
N LYS A 96 13.62 10.54 11.09
CA LYS A 96 15.02 10.11 11.28
C LYS A 96 15.87 10.25 10.02
N PHE A 97 15.21 10.29 8.86
CA PHE A 97 15.84 10.35 7.55
C PHE A 97 15.83 11.76 6.93
N SER A 98 15.73 12.81 7.76
CA SER A 98 15.80 14.20 7.34
C SER A 98 17.10 14.48 6.57
N GLY A 99 16.99 14.88 5.29
CA GLY A 99 18.12 15.11 4.38
C GLY A 99 18.39 13.98 3.38
N THR A 100 17.63 12.88 3.43
CA THR A 100 17.70 11.79 2.44
C THR A 100 16.62 11.91 1.36
N LYS A 101 16.84 11.28 0.20
CA LYS A 101 15.82 11.22 -0.87
C LYS A 101 14.91 10.02 -0.64
N VAL A 102 13.62 10.30 -0.38
CA VAL A 102 12.60 9.28 -0.06
C VAL A 102 11.68 9.05 -1.26
N PHE A 103 11.52 7.79 -1.66
CA PHE A 103 10.60 7.30 -2.68
C PHE A 103 9.54 6.42 -2.02
N SER A 104 8.27 6.81 -2.15
CA SER A 104 7.14 6.09 -1.55
C SER A 104 6.27 5.42 -2.61
N PHE A 105 5.99 4.12 -2.43
CA PHE A 105 5.22 3.29 -3.38
C PHE A 105 3.97 2.73 -2.69
N ALA A 106 2.88 3.50 -2.72
CA ALA A 106 1.60 3.07 -2.19
C ALA A 106 0.85 2.21 -3.24
N PRO A 107 0.09 1.18 -2.82
CA PRO A 107 -0.74 0.40 -3.73
C PRO A 107 -1.68 1.32 -4.50
N GLN A 108 -1.63 1.25 -5.83
CA GLN A 108 -2.58 1.96 -6.66
C GLN A 108 -3.94 1.26 -6.58
N VAL A 109 -4.87 1.78 -5.79
CA VAL A 109 -6.27 1.33 -5.84
C VAL A 109 -6.87 1.83 -7.14
N PRO A 110 -7.36 0.95 -8.03
CA PRO A 110 -8.00 1.35 -9.28
C PRO A 110 -9.16 2.33 -9.01
N LYS A 111 -9.07 3.57 -9.54
CA LYS A 111 -10.06 4.64 -9.27
C LYS A 111 -11.47 4.30 -9.79
N ASN A 112 -11.55 3.43 -10.79
CA ASN A 112 -12.79 2.88 -11.35
C ASN A 112 -13.60 2.03 -10.34
N VAL A 113 -13.03 1.61 -9.20
CA VAL A 113 -13.78 0.87 -8.17
C VAL A 113 -14.73 1.76 -7.38
N PHE A 114 -14.42 3.06 -7.23
CA PHE A 114 -15.23 3.94 -6.37
C PHE A 114 -16.69 4.11 -6.83
N PRO A 115 -17.01 4.27 -8.14
CA PRO A 115 -18.38 4.26 -8.63
C PRO A 115 -19.18 3.00 -8.23
N PHE A 116 -18.53 1.82 -8.24
CA PHE A 116 -19.15 0.58 -7.78
C PHE A 116 -19.48 0.64 -6.29
N LEU A 117 -18.51 1.04 -5.46
CA LEU A 117 -18.68 1.14 -4.02
C LEU A 117 -19.75 2.17 -3.63
N ASP A 118 -19.81 3.30 -4.34
CA ASP A 118 -20.82 4.33 -4.15
C ASP A 118 -22.21 3.81 -4.48
N ALA A 119 -22.37 3.14 -5.62
CA ALA A 119 -23.65 2.56 -6.02
C ALA A 119 -24.14 1.53 -4.99
N LEU A 120 -23.22 0.76 -4.40
CA LEU A 120 -23.52 -0.23 -3.38
C LEU A 120 -24.03 0.41 -2.08
N VAL A 121 -23.34 1.42 -1.54
CA VAL A 121 -23.81 2.12 -0.32
C VAL A 121 -25.01 3.02 -0.56
N ALA A 122 -25.19 3.51 -1.80
CA ALA A 122 -26.40 4.21 -2.22
C ALA A 122 -27.60 3.26 -2.43
N ARG A 123 -27.42 1.95 -2.25
CA ARG A 123 -28.43 0.91 -2.53
C ARG A 123 -28.98 0.96 -3.96
N ASN A 124 -28.18 1.45 -4.89
CA ASN A 124 -28.53 1.51 -6.30
C ASN A 124 -28.12 0.20 -6.98
N ARG A 125 -28.97 -0.82 -6.86
CA ARG A 125 -28.76 -2.17 -7.41
C ARG A 125 -28.34 -2.18 -8.87
N ARG A 126 -29.04 -1.41 -9.72
CA ARG A 126 -28.80 -1.35 -11.17
C ARG A 126 -27.37 -0.88 -11.47
N ASN A 127 -26.96 0.23 -10.85
CA ASN A 127 -25.62 0.76 -11.05
C ASN A 127 -24.55 -0.11 -10.39
N ALA A 128 -24.82 -0.70 -9.22
CA ALA A 128 -23.88 -1.59 -8.55
C ALA A 128 -23.56 -2.82 -9.40
N LEU A 129 -24.57 -3.47 -9.99
CA LEU A 129 -24.38 -4.58 -10.92
C LEU A 129 -23.62 -4.15 -12.18
N LEU A 130 -24.01 -3.03 -12.79
CA LEU A 130 -23.36 -2.51 -13.99
C LEU A 130 -21.85 -2.28 -13.77
N TYR A 131 -21.49 -1.60 -12.67
CA TYR A 131 -20.09 -1.32 -12.36
C TYR A 131 -19.32 -2.57 -11.96
N ALA A 132 -19.92 -3.50 -11.23
CA ALA A 132 -19.28 -4.77 -10.89
C ALA A 132 -18.92 -5.58 -12.13
N HIS A 133 -19.86 -5.73 -13.08
CA HIS A 133 -19.61 -6.41 -14.35
C HIS A 133 -18.57 -5.70 -15.21
N ARG A 134 -18.49 -4.37 -15.16
CA ARG A 134 -17.42 -3.62 -15.82
C ARG A 134 -16.06 -3.95 -15.21
N LEU A 135 -15.94 -3.89 -13.87
CA LEU A 135 -14.69 -4.16 -13.16
C LEU A 135 -14.16 -5.58 -13.42
N LEU A 136 -15.07 -6.57 -13.43
CA LEU A 136 -14.71 -7.96 -13.77
C LEU A 136 -14.22 -8.11 -15.21
N ARG A 137 -14.87 -7.43 -16.17
CA ARG A 137 -14.42 -7.42 -17.58
C ARG A 137 -13.07 -6.73 -17.78
N GLU A 138 -12.76 -5.74 -16.94
CA GLU A 138 -11.46 -5.05 -16.91
C GLU A 138 -10.37 -5.89 -16.22
N GLY A 139 -10.66 -7.14 -15.82
CA GLY A 139 -9.68 -8.07 -15.26
C GLY A 139 -9.48 -7.95 -13.75
N ASN A 140 -10.29 -7.15 -13.04
CA ASN A 140 -10.23 -7.11 -11.58
C ASN A 140 -10.76 -8.42 -11.00
N ASP A 141 -10.03 -8.99 -10.05
CA ASP A 141 -10.45 -10.23 -9.41
C ASP A 141 -11.53 -10.01 -8.33
N LEU A 142 -12.24 -11.10 -7.99
CA LEU A 142 -13.30 -11.06 -6.99
C LEU A 142 -12.80 -10.84 -5.56
N ASP A 143 -11.57 -11.25 -5.23
CA ASP A 143 -10.99 -11.02 -3.90
C ASP A 143 -10.78 -9.53 -3.65
N PHE A 144 -10.28 -8.83 -4.67
CA PHE A 144 -10.15 -7.39 -4.69
C PHE A 144 -11.52 -6.72 -4.48
N LEU A 145 -12.54 -7.12 -5.26
CA LEU A 145 -13.89 -6.55 -5.09
C LEU A 145 -14.44 -6.80 -3.68
N PHE A 146 -14.29 -8.01 -3.13
CA PHE A 146 -14.73 -8.31 -1.76
C PHE A 146 -14.00 -7.46 -0.72
N LYS A 147 -12.67 -7.34 -0.81
CA LYS A 147 -11.89 -6.46 0.07
C LYS A 147 -12.39 -5.02 0.00
N MET A 148 -12.70 -4.52 -1.20
CA MET A 148 -13.18 -3.15 -1.40
C MET A 148 -14.60 -2.93 -0.83
N ILE A 149 -15.51 -3.91 -0.98
CA ILE A 149 -16.85 -3.84 -0.37
C ILE A 149 -16.74 -3.83 1.16
N VAL A 150 -15.92 -4.72 1.74
CA VAL A 150 -15.68 -4.76 3.20
C VAL A 150 -15.11 -3.44 3.70
N TRP A 151 -14.12 -2.88 3.01
CA TRP A 151 -13.55 -1.58 3.35
C TRP A 151 -14.62 -0.47 3.33
N GLN A 152 -15.47 -0.45 2.31
CA GLN A 152 -16.54 0.53 2.15
C GLN A 152 -17.56 0.43 3.28
N LEU A 153 -18.06 -0.77 3.60
CA LEU A 153 -19.05 -0.98 4.67
C LEU A 153 -18.47 -0.71 6.05
N ARG A 154 -17.21 -1.10 6.31
CA ARG A 154 -16.52 -0.75 7.56
C ARG A 154 -16.34 0.76 7.69
N SER A 155 -15.95 1.43 6.61
CA SER A 155 -15.81 2.89 6.60
C SER A 155 -17.16 3.57 6.86
N LEU A 156 -18.25 3.07 6.27
CA LEU A 156 -19.59 3.57 6.51
C LEU A 156 -20.03 3.36 7.96
N ALA A 157 -19.78 2.18 8.54
CA ALA A 157 -20.06 1.90 9.95
C ALA A 157 -19.30 2.85 10.89
N ARG A 158 -18.02 3.11 10.61
CA ARG A 158 -17.20 4.06 11.36
C ARG A 158 -17.71 5.50 11.27
N VAL A 159 -18.13 5.93 10.08
CA VAL A 159 -18.73 7.26 9.89
C VAL A 159 -20.04 7.36 10.66
N LYS A 160 -20.87 6.30 10.61
CA LYS A 160 -22.14 6.26 11.34
C LYS A 160 -21.96 6.27 12.86
N SER A 161 -20.92 5.63 13.39
CA SER A 161 -20.61 5.61 14.83
C SER A 161 -19.79 6.81 15.32
N GLY A 162 -19.43 7.76 14.44
CA GLY A 162 -18.57 8.90 14.78
C GLY A 162 -17.08 8.56 14.93
N ALA A 163 -16.67 7.30 14.75
CA ALA A 163 -15.29 6.83 14.86
C ALA A 163 -14.42 7.17 13.61
N VAL A 164 -14.41 8.44 13.21
CA VAL A 164 -13.82 8.92 11.94
C VAL A 164 -12.30 9.14 11.97
N ARG A 165 -11.64 8.99 13.12
CA ARG A 165 -10.18 9.20 13.27
C ARG A 165 -9.38 8.33 12.29
N GLY A 166 -8.58 8.95 11.42
CA GLY A 166 -7.76 8.24 10.43
C GLY A 166 -8.48 7.87 9.13
N LEU A 167 -9.74 8.29 8.94
CA LEU A 167 -10.36 8.32 7.61
C LEU A 167 -10.04 9.64 6.90
N ASN A 168 -9.89 9.59 5.57
CA ASN A 168 -9.73 10.80 4.78
C ASN A 168 -11.00 11.68 4.87
N PRO A 169 -10.88 13.01 5.10
CA PRO A 169 -12.04 13.91 5.20
C PRO A 169 -13.01 13.84 4.01
N TYR A 170 -12.49 13.62 2.80
CA TYR A 170 -13.30 13.44 1.60
C TYR A 170 -14.18 12.18 1.70
N VAL A 171 -13.61 11.06 2.17
CA VAL A 171 -14.33 9.80 2.37
C VAL A 171 -15.41 9.99 3.45
N VAL A 172 -15.09 10.67 4.55
CA VAL A 172 -16.05 10.97 5.62
C VAL A 172 -17.23 11.77 5.07
N LYS A 173 -16.97 12.90 4.41
CA LYS A 173 -18.01 13.77 3.81
C LYS A 173 -18.89 13.02 2.81
N LYS A 174 -18.29 12.12 2.03
CA LYS A 174 -19.00 11.31 1.04
C LYS A 174 -19.90 10.28 1.71
N LEU A 175 -19.39 9.54 2.68
CA LEU A 175 -20.12 8.48 3.39
C LEU A 175 -21.22 9.00 4.32
N GLN A 176 -21.06 10.22 4.86
CA GLN A 176 -22.12 10.88 5.63
C GLN A 176 -23.44 10.97 4.84
N LYS A 177 -23.39 11.16 3.52
CA LYS A 177 -24.57 11.19 2.64
C LYS A 177 -25.35 9.88 2.62
N TYR A 178 -24.67 8.75 2.84
CA TYR A 178 -25.25 7.41 2.81
C TYR A 178 -25.57 6.88 4.20
N ALA A 179 -24.96 7.42 5.26
CA ALA A 179 -25.10 6.93 6.63
C ALA A 179 -26.55 6.92 7.15
N GLY A 180 -27.42 7.79 6.62
CA GLY A 180 -28.85 7.82 6.96
C GLY A 180 -29.63 6.61 6.43
N ALA A 181 -29.24 6.05 5.28
CA ALA A 181 -29.94 4.92 4.66
C ALA A 181 -29.60 3.56 5.28
N TRP A 182 -28.63 3.53 6.20
CA TRP A 182 -28.12 2.29 6.80
C TRP A 182 -28.32 2.34 8.31
N ASP A 183 -28.89 1.29 8.90
CA ASP A 183 -28.80 1.06 10.34
C ASP A 183 -27.57 0.19 10.68
N MET A 184 -27.17 0.19 11.95
CA MET A 184 -25.98 -0.55 12.38
C MET A 184 -26.16 -2.07 12.29
N GLU A 185 -27.38 -2.56 12.46
CA GLU A 185 -27.68 -3.99 12.40
C GLU A 185 -27.56 -4.54 10.97
N LYS A 186 -28.09 -3.81 9.98
CA LYS A 186 -27.95 -4.10 8.55
C LYS A 186 -26.50 -4.02 8.09
N LEU A 187 -25.72 -3.06 8.60
CA LEU A 187 -24.29 -3.01 8.32
C LEU A 187 -23.57 -4.25 8.85
N ARG A 188 -23.89 -4.67 10.09
CA ARG A 188 -23.35 -5.90 10.68
C ARG A 188 -23.76 -7.13 9.85
N GLN A 189 -25.04 -7.24 9.50
CA GLN A 189 -25.55 -8.34 8.68
C GLN A 189 -24.89 -8.39 7.30
N SER A 190 -24.73 -7.23 6.66
CA SER A 190 -24.08 -7.12 5.34
C SER A 190 -22.60 -7.54 5.39
N LEU A 191 -21.88 -7.18 6.47
CA LEU A 191 -20.51 -7.65 6.68
C LEU A 191 -20.44 -9.16 6.90
N SER A 192 -21.39 -9.73 7.66
CA SER A 192 -21.50 -11.19 7.84
C SER A 192 -21.79 -11.91 6.53
N ASP A 193 -22.67 -11.36 5.70
CA ASP A 193 -23.03 -11.94 4.40
C ASP A 193 -21.81 -12.00 3.46
N ILE A 194 -20.97 -10.96 3.45
CA ILE A 194 -19.75 -10.94 2.64
C ILE A 194 -18.74 -11.95 3.17
N LEU A 195 -18.57 -12.05 4.49
CA LEU A 195 -17.65 -13.01 5.11
C LEU A 195 -18.05 -14.45 4.77
N GLU A 196 -19.34 -14.75 4.82
CA GLU A 196 -19.86 -16.07 4.46
C GLU A 196 -19.66 -16.37 2.96
N GLU A 197 -19.86 -15.39 2.07
CA GLU A 197 -19.57 -15.58 0.64
C GLU A 197 -18.06 -15.77 0.36
N ASP A 198 -17.19 -15.02 1.04
CA ASP A 198 -15.73 -15.22 0.96
C ASP A 198 -15.32 -16.63 1.41
N ARG A 199 -15.86 -17.09 2.54
CA ARG A 199 -15.64 -18.45 3.06
C ARG A 199 -16.10 -19.51 2.06
N ARG A 200 -17.31 -19.39 1.52
CA ARG A 200 -17.85 -20.32 0.52
C ARG A 200 -16.97 -20.39 -0.72
N ARG A 201 -16.52 -19.23 -1.22
CA ARG A 201 -15.67 -19.15 -2.41
C ARG A 201 -14.33 -19.84 -2.19
N LYS A 202 -13.71 -19.64 -1.02
CA LYS A 202 -12.47 -20.33 -0.61
C LYS A 202 -12.64 -21.85 -0.44
N GLN A 203 -13.86 -22.31 -0.19
CA GLN A 203 -14.22 -23.74 -0.16
C GLN A 203 -14.64 -24.29 -1.55
N GLY A 204 -14.47 -23.52 -2.62
CA GLY A 204 -14.86 -23.92 -3.98
C GLY A 204 -16.35 -23.81 -4.29
N LYS A 205 -17.19 -23.38 -3.32
CA LYS A 205 -18.64 -23.17 -3.50
C LYS A 205 -18.90 -21.79 -4.13
N LYS A 206 -18.50 -21.62 -5.39
CA LYS A 206 -18.61 -20.34 -6.11
C LYS A 206 -20.07 -19.99 -6.40
N ARG A 207 -20.46 -18.75 -6.12
CA ARG A 207 -21.75 -18.16 -6.49
C ARG A 207 -21.53 -16.88 -7.30
N PRO A 208 -22.49 -16.47 -8.14
CA PRO A 208 -22.42 -15.19 -8.83
C PRO A 208 -22.35 -14.02 -7.82
N LEU A 209 -21.46 -13.05 -8.10
CA LEU A 209 -21.33 -11.82 -7.31
C LEU A 209 -22.67 -11.06 -7.23
N ASP A 210 -23.49 -11.16 -8.27
CA ASP A 210 -24.79 -10.55 -8.42
C ASP A 210 -25.74 -10.89 -7.26
N LEU A 211 -25.67 -12.12 -6.72
CA LEU A 211 -26.49 -12.53 -5.57
C LEU A 211 -26.10 -11.80 -4.29
N LEU A 212 -24.81 -11.53 -4.11
CA LEU A 212 -24.31 -10.73 -2.99
C LEU A 212 -24.73 -9.27 -3.17
N ILE A 213 -24.53 -8.69 -4.36
CA ILE A 213 -24.93 -7.30 -4.66
C ILE A 213 -26.44 -7.12 -4.44
N ASN A 214 -27.26 -8.06 -4.89
CA ASN A 214 -28.71 -8.01 -4.68
C ASN A 214 -29.05 -7.98 -3.19
N ARG A 215 -28.49 -8.86 -2.36
CA ARG A 215 -28.70 -8.82 -0.90
C ARG A 215 -28.30 -7.49 -0.30
N LEU A 216 -27.11 -6.99 -0.63
CA LEU A 216 -26.58 -5.74 -0.07
C LEU A 216 -27.41 -4.49 -0.45
N THR A 217 -28.22 -4.56 -1.51
CA THR A 217 -28.96 -3.40 -2.06
C THR A 217 -30.48 -3.49 -1.89
N THR A 218 -31.04 -4.59 -1.40
CA THR A 218 -32.51 -4.81 -1.34
C THR A 218 -33.13 -4.53 0.04
N HIS A 219 -32.32 -4.35 1.09
CA HIS A 219 -32.79 -4.06 2.44
C HIS A 219 -33.06 -2.57 2.69
#